data_AF-A0AA86VGV8-F1
#
_entry.id   AF-A0AA86VGV8-F1
#
_cell.length_a   1.000
_cell.length_b   1.000
_cell.length_c   1.000
_cell.angle_alpha   90.00
_cell.angle_beta   90.00
_cell.angle_gamma   90.00
#
_symmetry.space_group_name_H-M   'P 1'
#
loop_
_entity.id
_entity.type
_entity.pdbx_description
1 polymer ?
#
loop_
_entity_poly.entity_id
_entity_poly.type
_entity_poly.pdbx_seq_one_letter_code
_entity_poly.pdbx_strand_id
1 'polypeptide(L)'
;MAPYISGVRAFITVFLTTLMLPLLLPEGYSSSVLIATAETPKIPDDDLIEFPLNLEYLEAEFFLFGTLGYGLDVVAPNLTGGGPPPIGAKLAQLDSFANDVFVQFAYQEVGHLRAIKSVVKGFSRPLLNLSAASIGKLMDDAFGKPLIPSFDPYADSLNFILASYVIPYVGLTGYVGLLGVESGQDAVIRALLYERKAQLVQPYGVTVGEFTDRISDLRNKLGKAGLKDEGLTVPRSEGAEGNVTGNILAGDKESLAYSRTPKEILRIVYGTGDEHVPGGFYPDGGNGDIARIQLHDLIYVISTQNHLNLFLFTETRYTRQIGMAVDSASSVKKSSNGVNELLTFNAENMQSNMKTIYYSRTFLSIIGGVVAGILGFTGLKGFVFYLLLMALTSLGLIAKASFSTHTYFDSWNRVLLDGFLGGLMSFVLFWTFAYDIVHIF
;
A
#
# COMPACT_ATOMS: atom_id res chain seq x y z
N MET A 1 59.41 29.39 -3.80
CA MET A 1 58.66 28.72 -4.88
C MET A 1 57.59 27.86 -4.23
N ALA A 2 56.34 28.30 -4.26
CA ALA A 2 55.21 27.53 -3.76
C ALA A 2 54.89 26.39 -4.75
N PRO A 3 54.55 25.18 -4.28
CA PRO A 3 54.28 24.06 -5.17
C PRO A 3 52.99 24.33 -5.97
N TYR A 4 53.13 24.39 -7.30
CA TYR A 4 52.02 24.45 -8.24
C TYR A 4 51.32 23.08 -8.27
N ILE A 5 50.18 22.97 -7.58
CA ILE A 5 49.29 21.81 -7.72
C ILE A 5 48.67 21.92 -9.11
N SER A 6 49.00 21.01 -10.02
CA SER A 6 48.38 20.99 -11.34
C SER A 6 46.86 20.87 -11.16
N GLY A 7 46.07 21.63 -11.94
CA GLY A 7 44.60 21.57 -11.90
C GLY A 7 44.06 20.14 -12.01
N VAL A 8 44.81 19.25 -12.65
CA VAL A 8 44.56 17.80 -12.76
C VAL A 8 44.62 17.06 -11.41
N ARG A 9 45.52 17.42 -10.49
CA ARG A 9 45.63 16.80 -9.16
C ARG A 9 44.55 17.30 -8.19
N ALA A 10 44.22 18.59 -8.26
CA ALA A 10 43.07 19.13 -7.54
C ALA A 10 41.76 18.50 -8.06
N PHE A 11 41.64 18.31 -9.39
CA PHE A 11 40.55 17.63 -10.07
C PHE A 11 40.38 16.18 -9.63
N ILE A 12 41.44 15.36 -9.64
CA ILE A 12 41.35 13.95 -9.21
C ILE A 12 40.93 13.87 -7.74
N THR A 13 41.44 14.77 -6.90
CA THR A 13 41.11 14.79 -5.47
C THR A 13 39.65 15.18 -5.24
N VAL A 14 39.17 16.26 -5.86
CA VAL A 14 37.77 16.71 -5.73
C VAL A 14 36.79 15.74 -6.37
N PHE A 15 37.11 15.18 -7.54
CA PHE A 15 36.27 14.19 -8.22
C PHE A 15 36.18 12.88 -7.44
N LEU A 16 37.29 12.38 -6.87
CA LEU A 16 37.27 11.19 -6.04
C LEU A 16 36.61 11.43 -4.68
N THR A 17 36.80 12.59 -4.04
CA THR A 17 36.15 12.88 -2.75
C THR A 17 34.66 13.11 -2.89
N THR A 18 34.19 13.76 -3.97
CA THR A 18 32.75 13.98 -4.21
C THR A 18 32.03 12.76 -4.76
N LEU A 19 32.70 11.87 -5.50
CA LEU A 19 32.13 10.58 -5.92
C LEU A 19 32.06 9.57 -4.76
N MET A 20 33.02 9.62 -3.83
CA MET A 20 33.09 8.69 -2.70
C MET A 20 32.31 9.14 -1.46
N LEU A 21 32.08 10.45 -1.25
CA LEU A 21 31.32 10.95 -0.08
C LEU A 21 29.90 10.36 0.02
N PRO A 22 29.09 10.29 -1.06
CA PRO A 22 27.74 9.70 -0.99
C PRO A 22 27.75 8.18 -0.80
N LEU A 23 28.88 7.52 -1.10
CA LEU A 23 29.11 6.08 -0.93
C LEU A 23 29.68 5.73 0.46
N LEU A 24 30.28 6.70 1.16
CA LEU A 24 30.96 6.53 2.46
C LEU A 24 30.23 7.19 3.64
N LEU A 25 29.19 7.99 3.43
CA LEU A 25 28.41 8.56 4.54
C LEU A 25 27.64 7.43 5.26
N PRO A 26 27.95 7.16 6.56
CA PRO A 26 27.04 6.42 7.42
C PRO A 26 25.79 7.28 7.64
N GLU A 27 24.65 6.63 7.84
CA GLU A 27 23.35 7.20 8.17
C GLU A 27 23.43 8.55 8.91
N GLY A 28 23.11 9.63 8.20
CA GLY A 28 23.14 10.97 8.73
C GLY A 28 21.76 11.41 9.20
N TYR A 29 21.56 11.34 10.52
CA TYR A 29 20.57 12.05 11.33
C TYR A 29 19.11 11.54 11.30
N SER A 30 18.87 10.50 12.09
CA SER A 30 17.78 10.53 13.07
C SER A 30 18.34 9.99 14.39
N SER A 31 18.11 10.70 15.49
CA SER A 31 18.65 10.36 16.81
C SER A 31 18.27 8.94 17.20
N SER A 32 19.27 8.05 17.27
CA SER A 32 19.11 6.67 17.73
C SER A 32 18.80 6.65 19.23
N VAL A 33 17.52 6.48 19.58
CA VAL A 33 17.18 5.74 20.79
C VAL A 33 17.56 4.29 20.51
N LEU A 34 18.48 3.75 21.31
CA LEU A 34 18.81 2.33 21.36
C LEU A 34 17.55 1.51 21.60
N ILE A 35 16.95 0.98 20.53
CA ILE A 35 16.01 -0.14 20.61
C ILE A 35 16.73 -1.31 19.94
N ALA A 36 17.03 -2.34 20.72
CA ALA A 36 17.50 -3.61 20.20
C ALA A 36 16.52 -4.08 19.12
N THR A 37 16.99 -4.14 17.88
CA THR A 37 16.20 -4.65 16.75
C THR A 37 16.07 -6.15 16.91
N ALA A 38 14.94 -6.58 17.48
CA ALA A 38 14.36 -7.84 17.05
C ALA A 38 14.06 -7.68 15.55
N GLU A 39 14.69 -8.50 14.71
CA GLU A 39 14.28 -8.60 13.29
C GLU A 39 12.80 -8.98 13.27
N THR A 40 11.95 -8.04 12.88
CA THR A 40 10.55 -8.34 12.60
C THR A 40 10.53 -9.18 11.31
N PRO A 41 9.82 -10.32 11.28
CA PRO A 41 9.74 -11.14 10.09
C PRO A 41 9.22 -10.29 8.92
N LYS A 42 10.00 -10.23 7.82
CA LYS A 42 9.55 -9.58 6.59
C LYS A 42 8.41 -10.41 6.00
N ILE A 43 7.21 -9.85 5.95
CA ILE A 43 6.04 -10.48 5.33
C ILE A 43 6.35 -10.66 3.82
N PRO A 44 6.20 -11.87 3.24
CA PRO A 44 6.34 -12.10 1.81
C PRO A 44 5.45 -11.16 0.98
N ASP A 45 5.96 -10.67 -0.15
CA ASP A 45 5.21 -9.72 -1.00
C ASP A 45 3.92 -10.35 -1.57
N ASP A 46 3.90 -11.67 -1.80
CA ASP A 46 2.71 -12.40 -2.24
C ASP A 46 1.60 -12.36 -1.18
N ASP A 47 1.94 -12.40 0.11
CA ASP A 47 0.95 -12.34 1.21
C ASP A 47 0.31 -10.94 1.30
N LEU A 48 1.06 -9.89 0.96
CA LEU A 48 0.56 -8.51 0.90
C LEU A 48 -0.42 -8.31 -0.27
N ILE A 49 -0.23 -9.02 -1.39
CA ILE A 49 -1.14 -9.01 -2.54
C ILE A 49 -2.34 -9.93 -2.31
N GLU A 50 -2.14 -11.01 -1.54
CA GLU A 50 -3.20 -11.96 -1.20
C GLU A 50 -4.18 -11.39 -0.16
N PHE A 51 -3.71 -10.61 0.82
CA PHE A 51 -4.55 -10.04 1.88
C PHE A 51 -5.77 -9.24 1.37
N PRO A 52 -5.65 -8.34 0.36
CA PRO A 52 -6.78 -7.65 -0.25
C PRO A 52 -7.94 -8.55 -0.66
N LEU A 53 -7.70 -9.82 -1.05
CA LEU A 53 -8.79 -10.74 -1.43
C LEU A 53 -9.89 -10.84 -0.39
N ASN A 54 -9.60 -10.62 0.90
CA ASN A 54 -10.63 -10.56 1.93
C ASN A 54 -11.67 -9.48 1.57
N LEU A 55 -11.21 -8.25 1.34
CA LEU A 55 -12.08 -7.12 1.02
C LEU A 55 -12.72 -7.25 -0.35
N GLU A 56 -12.00 -7.75 -1.35
CA GLU A 56 -12.58 -8.01 -2.67
C GLU A 56 -13.75 -9.00 -2.60
N TYR A 57 -13.66 -10.05 -1.77
CA TYR A 57 -14.81 -10.94 -1.54
C TYR A 57 -15.93 -10.23 -0.80
N LEU A 58 -15.62 -9.41 0.22
CA LEU A 58 -16.60 -8.65 0.98
C LEU A 58 -17.42 -7.73 0.06
N GLU A 59 -16.72 -6.95 -0.77
CA GLU A 59 -17.31 -5.96 -1.66
C GLU A 59 -18.04 -6.62 -2.82
N ALA A 60 -17.45 -7.64 -3.47
CA ALA A 60 -18.12 -8.39 -4.53
C ALA A 60 -19.44 -8.99 -4.04
N GLU A 61 -19.44 -9.68 -2.89
CA GLU A 61 -20.65 -10.26 -2.35
C GLU A 61 -21.68 -9.20 -1.96
N PHE A 62 -21.25 -8.12 -1.31
CA PHE A 62 -22.14 -7.05 -0.88
C PHE A 62 -22.83 -6.36 -2.07
N PHE A 63 -22.08 -5.97 -3.09
CA PHE A 63 -22.63 -5.30 -4.27
C PHE A 63 -23.43 -6.24 -5.16
N LEU A 64 -22.99 -7.49 -5.37
CA LEU A 64 -23.75 -8.47 -6.17
C LEU A 64 -25.08 -8.81 -5.52
N PHE A 65 -25.10 -9.09 -4.22
CA PHE A 65 -26.37 -9.34 -3.54
C PHE A 65 -27.25 -8.10 -3.51
N GLY A 66 -26.69 -6.92 -3.19
CA GLY A 66 -27.45 -5.68 -3.13
C GLY A 66 -28.13 -5.31 -4.46
N THR A 67 -27.53 -5.66 -5.60
CA THR A 67 -28.01 -5.24 -6.93
C THR A 67 -28.75 -6.34 -7.71
N LEU A 68 -28.33 -7.60 -7.54
CA LEU A 68 -28.84 -8.75 -8.30
C LEU A 68 -29.59 -9.76 -7.43
N GLY A 69 -29.39 -9.75 -6.11
CA GLY A 69 -30.01 -10.69 -5.17
C GLY A 69 -29.30 -12.05 -5.07
N TYR A 70 -28.15 -12.20 -5.73
CA TYR A 70 -27.29 -13.39 -5.66
C TYR A 70 -25.82 -12.99 -5.78
N GLY A 71 -24.93 -13.82 -5.25
CA GLY A 71 -23.50 -13.54 -5.17
C GLY A 71 -22.63 -14.29 -6.19
N LEU A 72 -21.36 -14.49 -5.83
CA LEU A 72 -20.36 -15.11 -6.70
C LEU A 72 -20.71 -16.56 -7.10
N ASP A 73 -21.49 -17.28 -6.29
CA ASP A 73 -21.91 -18.65 -6.60
C ASP A 73 -22.72 -18.76 -7.91
N VAL A 74 -23.33 -17.66 -8.34
CA VAL A 74 -24.05 -17.57 -9.62
C VAL A 74 -23.20 -16.85 -10.67
N VAL A 75 -22.58 -15.72 -10.29
CA VAL A 75 -21.93 -14.79 -11.23
C VAL A 75 -20.58 -15.30 -11.71
N ALA A 76 -19.78 -15.88 -10.80
CA ALA A 76 -18.43 -16.35 -11.06
C ALA A 76 -18.05 -17.47 -10.07
N PRO A 77 -18.70 -18.65 -10.14
CA PRO A 77 -18.56 -19.70 -9.13
C PRO A 77 -17.12 -20.23 -8.98
N ASN A 78 -16.32 -20.15 -10.05
CA ASN A 78 -14.91 -20.50 -10.02
C ASN A 78 -14.07 -19.58 -9.11
N LEU A 79 -14.50 -18.33 -8.91
CA LEU A 79 -13.79 -17.38 -8.06
C LEU A 79 -14.02 -17.63 -6.58
N THR A 80 -15.08 -18.31 -6.15
CA THR A 80 -15.33 -18.59 -4.71
C THR A 80 -14.31 -19.55 -4.11
N GLY A 81 -13.66 -20.38 -4.93
CA GLY A 81 -12.77 -21.44 -4.47
C GLY A 81 -13.47 -22.46 -3.56
N GLY A 82 -14.80 -22.60 -3.66
CA GLY A 82 -15.60 -23.48 -2.80
C GLY A 82 -15.86 -22.93 -1.39
N GLY A 83 -15.55 -21.65 -1.12
CA GLY A 83 -15.89 -20.99 0.14
C GLY A 83 -17.40 -20.87 0.36
N PRO A 84 -17.88 -20.80 1.61
CA PRO A 84 -19.31 -20.75 1.92
C PRO A 84 -19.97 -19.44 1.45
N PRO A 85 -21.27 -19.45 1.10
CA PRO A 85 -22.01 -18.22 0.76
C PRO A 85 -22.14 -17.28 1.96
N PRO A 86 -22.28 -15.96 1.74
CA PRO A 86 -22.43 -15.00 2.82
C PRO A 86 -23.74 -15.20 3.59
N ILE A 87 -23.72 -14.90 4.88
CA ILE A 87 -24.89 -14.94 5.75
C ILE A 87 -25.70 -13.67 5.55
N GLY A 88 -27.00 -13.82 5.26
CA GLY A 88 -28.00 -12.75 5.36
C GLY A 88 -27.91 -11.64 4.31
N ALA A 89 -27.09 -11.83 3.27
CA ALA A 89 -27.07 -10.94 2.11
C ALA A 89 -28.41 -11.01 1.36
N LYS A 90 -28.91 -9.87 0.87
CA LYS A 90 -30.19 -9.78 0.15
C LYS A 90 -30.18 -8.69 -0.91
N LEU A 91 -31.15 -8.75 -1.82
CA LEU A 91 -31.44 -7.69 -2.78
C LEU A 91 -31.86 -6.40 -2.04
N ALA A 92 -31.20 -5.29 -2.35
CA ALA A 92 -31.55 -3.98 -1.84
C ALA A 92 -32.65 -3.31 -2.68
N GLN A 93 -33.45 -2.45 -2.05
CA GLN A 93 -34.46 -1.64 -2.74
C GLN A 93 -33.81 -0.39 -3.34
N LEU A 94 -33.04 -0.57 -4.41
CA LEU A 94 -32.35 0.51 -5.08
C LEU A 94 -33.24 1.19 -6.12
N ASP A 95 -33.17 2.52 -6.21
CA ASP A 95 -33.64 3.24 -7.38
C ASP A 95 -32.79 2.89 -8.62
N SER A 96 -33.27 3.27 -9.81
CA SER A 96 -32.62 2.89 -11.07
C SER A 96 -31.19 3.41 -11.19
N PHE A 97 -30.91 4.59 -10.63
CA PHE A 97 -29.58 5.18 -10.72
C PHE A 97 -28.61 4.49 -9.75
N ALA A 98 -29.02 4.28 -8.50
CA ALA A 98 -28.20 3.55 -7.53
C ALA A 98 -27.95 2.11 -7.99
N ASN A 99 -28.95 1.43 -8.55
CA ASN A 99 -28.78 0.08 -9.09
C ASN A 99 -27.76 0.05 -10.24
N ASP A 100 -27.84 0.99 -11.19
CA ASP A 100 -26.89 1.10 -12.31
C ASP A 100 -25.45 1.37 -11.84
N VAL A 101 -25.27 2.23 -10.83
CA VAL A 101 -23.94 2.51 -10.25
C VAL A 101 -23.39 1.27 -9.54
N PHE A 102 -24.15 0.68 -8.63
CA PHE A 102 -23.63 -0.40 -7.80
C PHE A 102 -23.50 -1.73 -8.55
N VAL A 103 -24.25 -1.96 -9.63
CA VAL A 103 -24.03 -3.15 -10.47
C VAL A 103 -22.71 -3.07 -11.22
N GLN A 104 -22.27 -1.86 -11.59
CA GLN A 104 -20.93 -1.66 -12.15
C GLN A 104 -19.86 -2.02 -11.13
N PHE A 105 -20.01 -1.57 -9.87
CA PHE A 105 -19.07 -1.90 -8.80
C PHE A 105 -19.03 -3.41 -8.57
N ALA A 106 -20.20 -4.05 -8.50
CA ALA A 106 -20.31 -5.50 -8.35
C ALA A 106 -19.50 -6.28 -9.39
N TYR A 107 -19.56 -5.88 -10.67
CA TYR A 107 -18.78 -6.54 -11.73
C TYR A 107 -17.30 -6.13 -11.75
N GLN A 108 -16.96 -4.93 -11.25
CA GLN A 108 -15.57 -4.51 -11.05
C GLN A 108 -14.89 -5.36 -9.98
N GLU A 109 -15.55 -5.63 -8.85
CA GLU A 109 -15.00 -6.50 -7.80
C GLU A 109 -14.79 -7.94 -8.26
N VAL A 110 -15.70 -8.46 -9.11
CA VAL A 110 -15.49 -9.75 -9.79
C VAL A 110 -14.23 -9.72 -10.67
N GLY A 111 -13.96 -8.57 -11.29
CA GLY A 111 -12.73 -8.29 -12.04
C GLY A 111 -11.48 -8.27 -11.15
N HIS A 112 -11.55 -7.57 -10.02
CA HIS A 112 -10.47 -7.46 -9.04
C HIS A 112 -10.09 -8.81 -8.44
N LEU A 113 -11.09 -9.61 -8.02
CA LEU A 113 -10.88 -11.00 -7.61
C LEU A 113 -10.13 -11.82 -8.66
N ARG A 114 -10.50 -11.69 -9.94
CA ARG A 114 -9.82 -12.39 -11.04
C ARG A 114 -8.39 -11.89 -11.23
N ALA A 115 -8.18 -10.58 -11.14
CA ALA A 115 -6.86 -9.98 -11.29
C ALA A 115 -5.91 -10.45 -10.19
N ILE A 116 -6.32 -10.40 -8.93
CA ILE A 116 -5.48 -10.85 -7.80
C ILE A 116 -5.22 -12.35 -7.89
N LYS A 117 -6.24 -13.18 -8.13
CA LYS A 117 -6.07 -14.64 -8.26
C LYS A 117 -5.30 -15.08 -9.51
N SER A 118 -4.97 -14.15 -10.42
CA SER A 118 -4.08 -14.41 -11.55
C SER A 118 -2.60 -14.26 -11.21
N VAL A 119 -2.28 -13.55 -10.12
CA VAL A 119 -0.90 -13.26 -9.69
C VAL A 119 -0.51 -13.99 -8.41
N VAL A 120 -1.46 -14.30 -7.53
CA VAL A 120 -1.24 -15.09 -6.32
C VAL A 120 -2.06 -16.38 -6.33
N LYS A 121 -1.63 -17.35 -5.52
CA LYS A 121 -2.39 -18.60 -5.29
C LYS A 121 -3.83 -18.28 -4.83
N GLY A 122 -3.96 -17.32 -3.94
CA GLY A 122 -5.22 -16.91 -3.37
C GLY A 122 -5.80 -17.94 -2.41
N PHE A 123 -6.88 -17.54 -1.77
CA PHE A 123 -7.68 -18.40 -0.90
C PHE A 123 -9.15 -18.42 -1.32
N SER A 124 -9.88 -19.43 -0.84
CA SER A 124 -11.33 -19.53 -0.98
C SER A 124 -12.03 -18.40 -0.22
N ARG A 125 -13.18 -17.96 -0.74
CA ARG A 125 -14.04 -16.94 -0.12
C ARG A 125 -14.21 -17.24 1.39
N PRO A 126 -13.85 -16.32 2.30
CA PRO A 126 -14.10 -16.51 3.72
C PRO A 126 -15.61 -16.48 4.01
N LEU A 127 -16.03 -17.01 5.16
CA LEU A 127 -17.41 -16.83 5.60
C LEU A 127 -17.64 -15.35 5.91
N LEU A 128 -18.58 -14.74 5.21
CA LEU A 128 -18.95 -13.34 5.40
C LEU A 128 -20.31 -13.24 6.08
N ASN A 129 -20.49 -12.24 6.94
CA ASN A 129 -21.78 -11.90 7.55
C ASN A 129 -22.25 -10.54 7.04
N LEU A 130 -23.09 -10.58 6.01
CA LEU A 130 -23.70 -9.44 5.34
C LEU A 130 -25.14 -9.19 5.80
N SER A 131 -25.56 -9.81 6.91
CA SER A 131 -26.92 -9.65 7.42
C SER A 131 -27.18 -8.21 7.86
N ALA A 132 -28.43 -7.77 7.69
CA ALA A 132 -28.88 -6.47 8.21
C ALA A 132 -28.62 -6.33 9.72
N ALA A 133 -28.68 -7.42 10.49
CA ALA A 133 -28.38 -7.40 11.92
C ALA A 133 -26.89 -7.10 12.21
N SER A 134 -25.97 -7.66 11.42
CA SER A 134 -24.52 -7.41 11.59
C SER A 134 -24.17 -5.96 11.26
N ILE A 135 -24.62 -5.47 10.11
CA ILE A 135 -24.38 -4.09 9.67
C ILE A 135 -25.13 -3.09 10.57
N GLY A 136 -26.35 -3.44 11.00
CA GLY A 136 -27.11 -2.66 11.98
C GLY A 136 -26.36 -2.49 13.30
N LYS A 137 -25.72 -3.55 13.81
CA LYS A 137 -24.87 -3.47 15.01
C LYS A 137 -23.68 -2.53 14.81
N LEU A 138 -23.02 -2.55 13.65
CA LEU A 138 -21.93 -1.60 13.35
C LEU A 138 -22.42 -0.16 13.39
N MET A 139 -23.62 0.11 12.85
CA MET A 139 -24.22 1.44 12.94
C MET A 139 -24.58 1.80 14.40
N ASP A 140 -25.13 0.88 15.18
CA ASP A 140 -25.40 1.11 16.60
C ASP A 140 -24.10 1.48 17.36
N ASP A 141 -23.00 0.78 17.05
CA ASP A 141 -21.67 1.03 17.62
C ASP A 141 -21.13 2.41 17.20
N ALA A 142 -21.38 2.85 15.95
CA ALA A 142 -21.04 4.19 15.46
C ALA A 142 -21.82 5.30 16.18
N PHE A 143 -23.10 5.06 16.48
CA PHE A 143 -23.94 5.98 17.24
C PHE A 143 -23.73 5.89 18.75
N GLY A 144 -23.02 4.87 19.24
CA GLY A 144 -22.86 4.57 20.67
C GLY A 144 -24.17 4.16 21.36
N LYS A 145 -25.21 3.83 20.58
CA LYS A 145 -26.54 3.41 21.05
C LYS A 145 -27.28 2.66 19.95
N PRO A 146 -28.24 1.78 20.31
CA PRO A 146 -29.12 1.17 19.32
C PRO A 146 -29.94 2.19 18.53
N LEU A 147 -29.92 2.07 17.21
CA LEU A 147 -30.84 2.74 16.32
C LEU A 147 -32.20 2.02 16.33
N ILE A 148 -33.28 2.79 16.35
CA ILE A 148 -34.64 2.25 16.39
C ILE A 148 -35.44 2.83 15.21
N PRO A 149 -35.87 2.00 14.25
CA PRO A 149 -35.57 0.57 14.10
C PRO A 149 -34.09 0.33 13.75
N SER A 150 -33.60 -0.90 13.92
CA SER A 150 -32.22 -1.24 13.57
C SER A 150 -31.92 -0.88 12.10
N PHE A 151 -30.71 -0.42 11.83
CA PHE A 151 -30.30 -0.01 10.48
C PHE A 151 -30.31 -1.20 9.52
N ASP A 152 -31.10 -1.09 8.46
CA ASP A 152 -31.18 -2.08 7.39
C ASP A 152 -30.49 -1.52 6.13
N PRO A 153 -29.32 -2.05 5.75
CA PRO A 153 -28.56 -1.55 4.61
C PRO A 153 -29.25 -1.81 3.27
N TYR A 154 -30.27 -2.68 3.24
CA TYR A 154 -30.97 -3.05 2.00
C TYR A 154 -32.34 -2.37 1.87
N ALA A 155 -32.69 -1.47 2.79
CA ALA A 155 -34.01 -0.86 2.86
C ALA A 155 -34.29 0.12 1.72
N ASP A 156 -33.28 0.89 1.29
CA ASP A 156 -33.36 1.85 0.21
C ASP A 156 -31.96 2.24 -0.31
N SER A 157 -31.90 3.05 -1.38
CA SER A 157 -30.65 3.55 -1.96
C SER A 157 -29.76 4.27 -0.95
N LEU A 158 -30.31 5.12 -0.07
CA LEU A 158 -29.49 5.93 0.84
C LEU A 158 -28.84 5.04 1.91
N ASN A 159 -29.60 4.11 2.47
CA ASN A 159 -29.09 3.13 3.42
C ASN A 159 -28.01 2.24 2.78
N PHE A 160 -28.20 1.85 1.52
CA PHE A 160 -27.19 1.04 0.82
C PHE A 160 -25.90 1.82 0.55
N ILE A 161 -25.99 3.10 0.16
CA ILE A 161 -24.81 3.98 0.00
C ILE A 161 -24.10 4.19 1.34
N LEU A 162 -24.85 4.46 2.43
CA LEU A 162 -24.29 4.60 3.78
C LEU A 162 -23.62 3.31 4.26
N ALA A 163 -24.20 2.15 3.97
CA ALA A 163 -23.60 0.85 4.28
C ALA A 163 -22.33 0.60 3.47
N SER A 164 -22.32 0.99 2.20
CA SER A 164 -21.13 0.94 1.34
C SER A 164 -19.99 1.81 1.90
N TYR A 165 -20.32 2.95 2.52
CA TYR A 165 -19.35 3.83 3.18
C TYR A 165 -18.73 3.21 4.45
N VAL A 166 -19.38 2.23 5.09
CA VAL A 166 -18.81 1.52 6.25
C VAL A 166 -17.64 0.63 5.85
N ILE A 167 -17.72 0.01 4.66
CA ILE A 167 -16.69 -0.89 4.15
C ILE A 167 -15.43 -0.05 3.91
N PRO A 168 -14.29 -0.39 4.55
CA PRO A 168 -13.08 0.39 4.37
C PRO A 168 -12.50 0.11 2.98
N TYR A 169 -12.59 1.09 2.08
CA TYR A 169 -11.84 1.05 0.83
C TYR A 169 -10.35 1.03 1.16
N VAL A 170 -9.67 0.03 0.59
CA VAL A 170 -8.27 -0.20 0.88
C VAL A 170 -7.38 0.61 -0.04
N GLY A 171 -6.72 1.60 0.55
CA GLY A 171 -5.44 2.10 0.05
C GLY A 171 -4.29 1.12 0.32
N LEU A 172 -4.48 -0.19 0.07
CA LEU A 172 -3.40 -1.17 0.20
C LEU A 172 -2.49 -1.11 -1.01
N THR A 173 -1.19 -1.04 -0.75
CA THR A 173 -0.08 -0.92 -1.71
C THR A 173 0.13 -2.13 -2.63
N GLY A 174 -0.84 -3.06 -2.73
CA GLY A 174 -0.66 -4.37 -3.36
C GLY A 174 -0.73 -4.38 -4.89
N TYR A 175 -1.51 -3.50 -5.52
CA TYR A 175 -1.62 -3.48 -6.98
C TYR A 175 -2.03 -2.11 -7.51
N VAL A 176 -1.07 -1.37 -8.08
CA VAL A 176 -1.24 0.03 -8.55
C VAL A 176 -2.39 0.18 -9.56
N GLY A 177 -2.72 -0.87 -10.31
CA GLY A 177 -3.85 -0.88 -11.24
C GLY A 177 -5.24 -0.94 -10.59
N LEU A 178 -5.39 -1.65 -9.46
CA LEU A 178 -6.66 -1.73 -8.72
C LEU A 178 -6.93 -0.43 -7.99
N LEU A 179 -5.88 0.16 -7.38
CA LEU A 179 -5.98 1.39 -6.59
C LEU A 179 -6.74 2.52 -7.28
N GLY A 180 -6.62 2.66 -8.60
CA GLY A 180 -7.33 3.69 -9.36
C GLY A 180 -8.84 3.47 -9.42
N VAL A 181 -9.30 2.22 -9.57
CA VAL A 181 -10.73 1.89 -9.63
C VAL A 181 -11.33 1.96 -8.23
N GLU A 182 -10.67 1.36 -7.25
CA GLU A 182 -11.04 1.40 -5.82
C GLU A 182 -11.23 2.84 -5.31
N SER A 183 -10.22 3.70 -5.57
CA SER A 183 -10.30 5.12 -5.19
C SER A 183 -11.44 5.84 -5.92
N GLY A 184 -11.75 5.43 -7.15
CA GLY A 184 -12.86 5.98 -7.93
C GLY A 184 -14.23 5.60 -7.34
N GLN A 185 -14.38 4.36 -6.87
CA GLN A 185 -15.61 3.87 -6.25
C GLN A 185 -15.88 4.57 -4.92
N ASP A 186 -14.86 4.70 -4.06
CA ASP A 186 -14.94 5.49 -2.83
C ASP A 186 -15.33 6.95 -3.12
N ALA A 187 -14.69 7.58 -4.11
CA ALA A 187 -15.00 8.95 -4.51
C ALA A 187 -16.45 9.11 -4.99
N VAL A 188 -16.99 8.14 -5.73
CA VAL A 188 -18.39 8.15 -6.18
C VAL A 188 -19.34 8.02 -4.98
N ILE A 189 -19.10 7.09 -4.06
CA ILE A 189 -19.93 6.93 -2.85
C ILE A 189 -19.91 8.23 -2.03
N ARG A 190 -18.73 8.79 -1.79
CA ARG A 190 -18.58 10.05 -1.05
C ARG A 190 -19.26 11.21 -1.78
N ALA A 191 -19.18 11.29 -3.11
CA ALA A 191 -19.88 12.31 -3.88
C ALA A 191 -21.41 12.19 -3.76
N LEU A 192 -21.96 10.97 -3.85
CA LEU A 192 -23.39 10.72 -3.68
C LEU A 192 -23.87 11.09 -2.27
N LEU A 193 -23.09 10.77 -1.23
CA LEU A 193 -23.42 11.19 0.12
C LEU A 193 -23.25 12.70 0.33
N TYR A 194 -22.24 13.32 -0.28
CA TYR A 194 -21.99 14.76 -0.18
C TYR A 194 -23.12 15.59 -0.76
N GLU A 195 -23.64 15.21 -1.94
CA GLU A 195 -24.80 15.85 -2.56
C GLU A 195 -26.02 15.84 -1.61
N ARG A 196 -26.13 14.79 -0.80
CA ARG A 196 -27.23 14.56 0.15
C ARG A 196 -26.87 14.93 1.58
N LYS A 197 -25.74 15.59 1.86
CA LYS A 197 -25.20 15.74 3.23
C LYS A 197 -26.18 16.35 4.24
N ALA A 198 -27.06 17.25 3.80
CA ALA A 198 -28.06 17.91 4.66
C ALA A 198 -29.39 17.15 4.75
N GLN A 199 -29.59 16.11 3.93
CA GLN A 199 -30.77 15.25 3.97
C GLN A 199 -30.80 14.48 5.29
N LEU A 200 -31.98 14.36 5.90
CA LEU A 200 -32.19 13.50 7.06
C LEU A 200 -32.32 12.04 6.61
N VAL A 201 -31.56 11.16 7.25
CA VAL A 201 -31.71 9.70 7.14
C VAL A 201 -32.93 9.31 7.96
N GLN A 202 -33.99 8.88 7.28
CA GLN A 202 -35.23 8.44 7.93
C GLN A 202 -35.10 6.98 8.38
N PRO A 203 -35.68 6.61 9.53
CA PRO A 203 -36.44 7.43 10.48
C PRO A 203 -35.56 8.03 11.61
N TYR A 204 -34.24 8.00 11.49
CA TYR A 204 -33.31 8.37 12.57
C TYR A 204 -33.29 9.85 12.91
N GLY A 205 -33.70 10.71 11.96
CA GLY A 205 -33.73 12.16 12.17
C GLY A 205 -32.34 12.79 12.27
N VAL A 206 -31.32 12.10 11.75
CA VAL A 206 -29.91 12.54 11.71
C VAL A 206 -29.52 12.83 10.27
N THR A 207 -28.71 13.84 10.03
CA THR A 207 -28.27 14.19 8.66
C THR A 207 -27.32 13.15 8.09
N VAL A 208 -27.26 13.02 6.77
CA VAL A 208 -26.26 12.18 6.09
C VAL A 208 -24.83 12.57 6.49
N GLY A 209 -24.54 13.87 6.60
CA GLY A 209 -23.24 14.37 7.06
C GLY A 209 -22.88 13.84 8.45
N GLU A 210 -23.77 14.01 9.42
CA GLU A 210 -23.54 13.47 10.77
C GLU A 210 -23.42 11.93 10.74
N PHE A 211 -24.22 11.23 9.94
CA PHE A 211 -24.12 9.78 9.80
C PHE A 211 -22.72 9.35 9.32
N THR A 212 -22.18 10.04 8.32
CA THR A 212 -20.81 9.78 7.83
C THR A 212 -19.74 10.15 8.85
N ASP A 213 -19.94 11.21 9.64
CA ASP A 213 -19.02 11.58 10.73
C ASP A 213 -18.96 10.45 11.77
N ARG A 214 -20.12 9.91 12.20
CA ARG A 214 -20.21 8.78 13.14
C ARG A 214 -19.50 7.52 12.63
N ILE A 215 -19.68 7.19 11.35
CA ILE A 215 -19.02 6.03 10.73
C ILE A 215 -17.51 6.24 10.69
N SER A 216 -17.05 7.44 10.31
CA SER A 216 -15.63 7.77 10.23
C SER A 216 -14.97 7.71 11.62
N ASP A 217 -15.63 8.26 12.63
CA ASP A 217 -15.22 8.17 14.04
C ASP A 217 -15.10 6.72 14.52
N LEU A 218 -16.07 5.87 14.16
CA LEU A 218 -16.01 4.45 14.47
C LEU A 218 -14.80 3.78 13.83
N ARG A 219 -14.54 4.01 12.54
CA ARG A 219 -13.38 3.42 11.83
C ARG A 219 -12.06 3.86 12.45
N ASN A 220 -11.92 5.13 12.82
CA ASN A 220 -10.75 5.64 13.54
C ASN A 220 -10.57 4.96 14.91
N LYS A 221 -11.66 4.84 15.68
CA LYS A 221 -11.68 4.17 16.99
C LYS A 221 -11.27 2.70 16.88
N LEU A 222 -11.80 1.97 15.90
CA LEU A 222 -11.49 0.55 15.69
C LEU A 222 -10.05 0.36 15.19
N GLY A 223 -9.56 1.22 14.30
CA GLY A 223 -8.19 1.14 13.78
C GLY A 223 -7.10 1.34 14.86
N LYS A 224 -7.39 2.15 15.90
CA LYS A 224 -6.46 2.48 17.01
C LYS A 224 -5.15 3.15 16.55
N ALA A 225 -5.21 3.95 15.49
CA ALA A 225 -4.02 4.56 14.86
C ALA A 225 -4.18 6.05 14.52
N GLY A 226 -5.05 6.76 15.25
CA GLY A 226 -5.32 8.18 15.03
C GLY A 226 -6.36 8.46 13.94
N LEU A 227 -6.33 9.68 13.41
CA LEU A 227 -7.25 10.15 12.37
C LEU A 227 -6.78 9.64 11.00
N LYS A 228 -7.51 8.70 10.43
CA LYS A 228 -7.30 8.14 9.09
C LYS A 228 -8.59 8.04 8.28
N ASP A 229 -9.62 8.69 8.79
CA ASP A 229 -10.96 8.71 8.25
C ASP A 229 -11.62 10.00 8.68
N GLU A 230 -12.38 10.59 7.78
CA GLU A 230 -13.03 11.86 7.99
C GLU A 230 -14.38 11.80 7.32
N GLY A 231 -15.38 12.46 7.91
CA GLY A 231 -16.67 12.58 7.26
C GLY A 231 -16.66 13.54 6.07
N LEU A 232 -17.85 13.91 5.62
CA LEU A 232 -18.04 14.75 4.43
C LEU A 232 -17.72 16.23 4.68
N THR A 233 -17.53 16.61 5.94
CA THR A 233 -17.12 17.95 6.34
C THR A 233 -16.11 17.89 7.47
N VAL A 234 -15.17 18.82 7.45
CA VAL A 234 -14.13 18.97 8.49
C VAL A 234 -14.05 20.44 8.92
N PRO A 235 -13.47 20.74 10.10
CA PRO A 235 -13.09 22.10 10.46
C PRO A 235 -12.25 22.74 9.35
N ARG A 236 -12.42 24.05 9.10
CA ARG A 236 -11.71 24.74 8.00
C ARG A 236 -10.18 24.56 8.09
N SER A 237 -9.63 24.53 9.30
CA SER A 237 -8.20 24.32 9.55
C SER A 237 -7.68 22.93 9.18
N GLU A 238 -8.58 21.95 9.04
CA GLU A 238 -8.27 20.55 8.71
C GLU A 238 -8.58 20.24 7.24
N GLY A 239 -9.47 20.99 6.60
CA GLY A 239 -9.72 20.82 5.17
C GLY A 239 -8.55 21.26 4.30
N ALA A 240 -8.62 20.96 3.00
CA ALA A 240 -7.53 21.18 2.05
C ALA A 240 -6.94 22.60 2.13
N GLU A 241 -5.61 22.65 2.30
CA GLU A 241 -4.82 23.88 2.50
C GLU A 241 -5.31 24.79 3.64
N GLY A 242 -6.10 24.26 4.58
CA GLY A 242 -6.72 25.01 5.66
C GLY A 242 -7.78 26.03 5.21
N ASN A 243 -8.34 25.88 4.00
CA ASN A 243 -9.16 26.91 3.36
C ASN A 243 -10.63 26.49 3.14
N VAL A 244 -10.92 25.19 3.15
CA VAL A 244 -12.25 24.64 2.84
C VAL A 244 -12.78 23.78 3.98
N THR A 245 -14.10 23.64 4.08
CA THR A 245 -14.76 22.74 5.06
C THR A 245 -15.40 21.52 4.41
N GLY A 246 -15.58 21.54 3.08
CA GLY A 246 -16.06 20.38 2.35
C GLY A 246 -14.94 19.35 2.18
N ASN A 247 -15.27 18.09 2.40
CA ASN A 247 -14.30 17.00 2.41
C ASN A 247 -14.81 15.83 1.56
N ILE A 248 -14.92 16.00 0.24
CA ILE A 248 -15.40 14.94 -0.68
C ILE A 248 -14.33 13.87 -0.92
N LEU A 249 -13.06 14.24 -0.87
CA LEU A 249 -11.92 13.32 -0.90
C LEU A 249 -11.14 13.52 0.39
N ALA A 250 -11.14 12.52 1.26
CA ALA A 250 -10.40 12.59 2.51
C ALA A 250 -8.90 12.41 2.24
N GLY A 251 -8.09 13.24 2.85
CA GLY A 251 -6.64 13.18 2.73
C GLY A 251 -5.96 13.91 3.87
N ASP A 252 -4.69 13.60 4.09
CA ASP A 252 -3.90 14.28 5.10
C ASP A 252 -3.61 15.74 4.71
N LYS A 253 -2.77 16.43 5.51
CA LYS A 253 -2.41 17.83 5.27
C LYS A 253 -1.80 18.10 3.89
N GLU A 254 -1.18 17.09 3.29
CA GLU A 254 -0.57 17.14 1.96
C GLU A 254 -1.51 16.59 0.88
N SER A 255 -2.79 16.38 1.22
CA SER A 255 -3.81 15.75 0.37
C SER A 255 -3.44 14.32 -0.07
N LEU A 256 -2.66 13.60 0.74
CA LEU A 256 -2.35 12.19 0.51
C LEU A 256 -3.43 11.30 1.11
N ALA A 257 -3.75 10.21 0.42
CA ALA A 257 -4.70 9.22 0.93
C ALA A 257 -4.19 8.57 2.23
N TYR A 258 -5.10 8.35 3.18
CA TYR A 258 -4.76 7.66 4.42
C TYR A 258 -4.51 6.17 4.18
N SER A 259 -3.31 5.71 4.54
CA SER A 259 -2.97 4.29 4.48
C SER A 259 -3.35 3.55 5.76
N ARG A 260 -3.74 2.29 5.62
CA ARG A 260 -4.01 1.38 6.74
C ARG A 260 -3.19 0.11 6.60
N THR A 261 -2.63 -0.34 7.72
CA THR A 261 -1.99 -1.65 7.82
C THR A 261 -3.04 -2.77 7.81
N PRO A 262 -2.67 -4.01 7.46
CA PRO A 262 -3.57 -5.15 7.54
C PRO A 262 -4.22 -5.32 8.92
N LYS A 263 -3.49 -5.07 10.02
CA LYS A 263 -4.05 -5.16 11.38
C LYS A 263 -5.14 -4.13 11.62
N GLU A 264 -4.93 -2.88 11.19
CA GLU A 264 -5.95 -1.82 11.29
C GLU A 264 -7.22 -2.21 10.51
N ILE A 265 -7.05 -2.77 9.31
CA ILE A 265 -8.17 -3.24 8.48
C ILE A 265 -8.93 -4.36 9.19
N LEU A 266 -8.23 -5.39 9.69
CA LEU A 266 -8.86 -6.51 10.40
C LEU A 266 -9.67 -6.03 11.61
N ARG A 267 -9.13 -5.13 12.44
CA ARG A 267 -9.85 -4.53 13.57
C ARG A 267 -11.16 -3.87 13.15
N ILE A 268 -11.15 -3.15 12.01
CA ILE A 268 -12.31 -2.45 11.47
C ILE A 268 -13.32 -3.45 10.94
N VAL A 269 -12.92 -4.37 10.06
CA VAL A 269 -13.87 -5.30 9.43
C VAL A 269 -14.40 -6.38 10.37
N TYR A 270 -13.68 -6.68 11.45
CA TYR A 270 -14.19 -7.51 12.54
C TYR A 270 -15.14 -6.74 13.46
N GLY A 271 -15.12 -5.40 13.43
CA GLY A 271 -15.95 -4.56 14.30
C GLY A 271 -15.60 -4.65 15.79
N THR A 272 -14.48 -5.29 16.15
CA THR A 272 -14.07 -5.55 17.53
C THR A 272 -13.01 -4.57 18.03
N GLY A 273 -12.29 -3.92 17.11
CA GLY A 273 -11.11 -3.12 17.46
C GLY A 273 -9.92 -3.99 17.88
N ASP A 274 -9.98 -5.29 17.63
CA ASP A 274 -8.94 -6.28 17.93
C ASP A 274 -8.77 -7.26 16.76
N GLU A 275 -7.61 -7.22 16.11
CA GLU A 275 -7.26 -8.05 14.95
C GLU A 275 -7.20 -9.56 15.25
N HIS A 276 -7.20 -9.93 16.53
CA HIS A 276 -7.18 -11.33 16.98
C HIS A 276 -8.60 -11.86 17.28
N VAL A 277 -9.61 -10.98 17.34
CA VAL A 277 -10.99 -11.34 17.69
C VAL A 277 -11.90 -11.14 16.47
N PRO A 278 -12.27 -12.23 15.76
CA PRO A 278 -13.15 -12.14 14.60
C PRO A 278 -14.56 -11.72 14.99
N GLY A 279 -15.32 -11.21 14.02
CA GLY A 279 -16.64 -10.63 14.24
C GLY A 279 -17.11 -9.83 13.02
N GLY A 280 -18.16 -9.02 13.19
CA GLY A 280 -18.60 -8.07 12.17
C GLY A 280 -18.84 -8.75 10.81
N PHE A 281 -18.10 -8.32 9.80
CA PHE A 281 -18.18 -8.90 8.45
C PHE A 281 -17.56 -10.30 8.34
N TYR A 282 -16.65 -10.68 9.24
CA TYR A 282 -15.89 -11.94 9.21
C TYR A 282 -16.07 -12.71 10.52
N PRO A 283 -17.19 -13.43 10.71
CA PRO A 283 -17.46 -14.19 11.94
C PRO A 283 -16.36 -15.21 12.29
N ASP A 284 -15.71 -15.81 11.29
CA ASP A 284 -14.63 -16.79 11.46
C ASP A 284 -13.23 -16.21 11.15
N GLY A 285 -13.16 -14.88 10.99
CA GLY A 285 -11.96 -14.15 10.59
C GLY A 285 -11.64 -14.22 9.10
N GLY A 286 -10.71 -13.36 8.68
CA GLY A 286 -10.17 -13.33 7.33
C GLY A 286 -9.28 -14.53 7.02
N ASN A 287 -9.07 -14.75 5.73
CA ASN A 287 -8.18 -15.77 5.16
C ASN A 287 -6.84 -15.17 4.70
N GLY A 288 -5.90 -16.05 4.33
CA GLY A 288 -4.53 -15.68 3.95
C GLY A 288 -3.61 -15.59 5.15
N ASP A 289 -2.31 -15.72 4.93
CA ASP A 289 -1.31 -15.88 6.00
C ASP A 289 -1.31 -14.68 6.96
N ILE A 290 -1.41 -13.46 6.44
CA ILE A 290 -1.47 -12.23 7.25
C ILE A 290 -2.65 -12.25 8.23
N ALA A 291 -3.85 -12.59 7.75
CA ALA A 291 -5.04 -12.60 8.60
C ALA A 291 -5.02 -13.78 9.59
N ARG A 292 -4.59 -14.96 9.13
CA ARG A 292 -4.56 -16.17 9.95
C ARG A 292 -3.51 -16.10 11.08
N ILE A 293 -2.36 -15.46 10.85
CA ILE A 293 -1.36 -15.26 11.91
C ILE A 293 -1.93 -14.45 13.07
N GLN A 294 -2.74 -13.42 12.81
CA GLN A 294 -3.35 -12.62 13.89
C GLN A 294 -4.32 -13.43 14.74
N LEU A 295 -4.96 -14.47 14.21
CA LEU A 295 -5.91 -15.29 14.98
C LEU A 295 -5.20 -16.29 15.91
N HIS A 296 -3.97 -16.70 15.58
CA HIS A 296 -3.26 -17.77 16.29
C HIS A 296 -2.39 -17.28 17.46
N ASP A 297 -2.01 -16.00 17.53
CA ASP A 297 -1.24 -15.45 18.66
C ASP A 297 -1.98 -15.57 20.01
N LEU A 298 -3.32 -15.73 20.00
CA LEU A 298 -4.11 -15.99 21.20
C LEU A 298 -3.86 -17.38 21.81
N ILE A 299 -3.52 -18.39 21.00
CA ILE A 299 -3.36 -19.78 21.48
C ILE A 299 -2.04 -19.94 22.26
N TYR A 300 -0.98 -19.24 21.84
CA TYR A 300 0.31 -19.30 22.53
C TYR A 300 0.28 -18.61 23.89
N VAL A 301 -0.40 -17.46 24.01
CA VAL A 301 -0.45 -16.70 25.27
C VAL A 301 -1.32 -17.38 26.34
N ILE A 302 -2.48 -17.95 25.95
CA ILE A 302 -3.38 -18.66 26.89
C ILE A 302 -2.76 -19.97 27.36
N SER A 303 -2.02 -20.67 26.49
CA SER A 303 -1.27 -21.88 26.86
C SER A 303 -0.20 -21.55 27.91
N THR A 304 0.58 -20.48 27.73
CA THR A 304 1.65 -20.13 28.69
C THR A 304 1.14 -19.66 30.06
N GLN A 305 -0.07 -19.10 30.14
CA GLN A 305 -0.64 -18.65 31.43
C GLN A 305 -1.16 -19.80 32.29
N ASN A 306 -1.61 -20.91 31.68
CA ASN A 306 -2.14 -22.09 32.38
C ASN A 306 -1.08 -23.15 32.74
N HIS A 307 0.15 -23.02 32.23
CA HIS A 307 1.20 -24.05 32.36
C HIS A 307 2.29 -23.76 33.41
N LEU A 308 2.12 -22.76 34.27
CA LEU A 308 3.09 -22.43 35.33
C LEU A 308 3.21 -23.47 36.47
N ASN A 309 2.61 -24.66 36.33
CA ASN A 309 2.67 -25.73 37.34
C ASN A 309 2.88 -27.15 36.77
N LEU A 310 3.59 -27.33 35.66
CA LEU A 310 4.10 -28.68 35.34
C LEU A 310 5.41 -28.66 34.52
N PHE A 311 6.51 -28.85 35.25
CA PHE A 311 7.78 -29.47 34.87
C PHE A 311 8.18 -29.58 33.38
N LEU A 312 9.27 -28.86 33.05
CA LEU A 312 10.45 -29.28 32.29
C LEU A 312 10.37 -30.61 31.50
N PHE A 313 10.35 -30.53 30.16
CA PHE A 313 11.30 -31.13 29.20
C PHE A 313 10.66 -31.19 27.79
N THR A 314 11.19 -30.41 26.85
CA THR A 314 11.85 -30.88 25.60
C THR A 314 12.19 -29.67 24.71
N GLU A 315 13.47 -29.33 24.70
CA GLU A 315 14.07 -28.42 23.73
C GLU A 315 14.26 -29.09 22.35
N THR A 316 14.52 -28.22 21.35
CA THR A 316 15.37 -28.38 20.16
C THR A 316 14.92 -29.31 19.03
N ARG A 317 14.36 -28.73 17.95
CA ARG A 317 14.74 -29.00 16.54
C ARG A 317 14.25 -27.89 15.59
N TYR A 318 15.11 -26.94 15.21
CA TYR A 318 15.11 -26.34 13.86
C TYR A 318 16.38 -25.51 13.60
N THR A 319 17.54 -26.17 13.56
CA THR A 319 18.71 -25.59 12.88
C THR A 319 19.65 -26.70 12.42
N ARG A 320 20.20 -26.52 11.21
CA ARG A 320 21.23 -27.30 10.50
C ARG A 320 20.79 -28.56 9.76
N GLN A 321 20.69 -28.41 8.44
CA GLN A 321 21.29 -29.39 7.54
C GLN A 321 21.82 -28.71 6.26
N ILE A 322 23.08 -28.27 6.29
CA ILE A 322 23.93 -28.10 5.10
C ILE A 322 25.29 -28.73 5.40
N GLY A 323 25.73 -29.57 4.45
CA GLY A 323 27.07 -30.14 4.31
C GLY A 323 27.24 -31.50 5.00
N MET A 324 27.75 -32.58 4.37
CA MET A 324 28.39 -32.83 3.08
C MET A 324 28.40 -34.36 2.92
N ALA A 325 28.09 -34.90 1.74
CA ALA A 325 28.71 -36.12 1.23
C ALA A 325 28.41 -36.26 -0.26
N VAL A 326 29.50 -36.34 -1.00
CA VAL A 326 29.68 -36.38 -2.45
C VAL A 326 29.49 -37.80 -3.01
N ASP A 327 29.20 -37.87 -4.31
CA ASP A 327 29.29 -39.00 -5.26
C ASP A 327 28.18 -40.07 -5.30
N SER A 328 27.30 -39.97 -6.31
CA SER A 328 27.34 -40.91 -7.46
C SER A 328 26.50 -40.40 -8.63
N ALA A 329 27.04 -40.56 -9.84
CA ALA A 329 26.63 -39.91 -11.08
C ALA A 329 25.57 -40.68 -11.89
N SER A 330 24.98 -39.92 -12.85
CA SER A 330 24.29 -40.33 -14.09
C SER A 330 22.80 -40.73 -13.93
N SER A 331 21.83 -40.31 -14.74
CA SER A 331 21.83 -39.74 -16.10
C SER A 331 20.43 -39.17 -16.47
N VAL A 332 20.37 -38.22 -17.44
CA VAL A 332 19.23 -37.93 -18.37
C VAL A 332 18.02 -37.17 -17.75
N LYS A 333 17.44 -36.06 -18.26
CA LYS A 333 17.49 -35.32 -19.54
C LYS A 333 17.00 -33.88 -19.33
N LYS A 334 17.55 -32.97 -20.14
CA LYS A 334 17.18 -31.56 -20.31
C LYS A 334 15.81 -31.44 -21.00
N SER A 335 14.91 -30.61 -20.49
CA SER A 335 13.86 -29.97 -21.29
C SER A 335 13.76 -28.51 -20.86
N SER A 336 14.17 -27.62 -21.77
CA SER A 336 13.90 -26.20 -21.71
C SER A 336 12.39 -25.96 -21.77
N ASN A 337 11.89 -25.00 -20.99
CA ASN A 337 10.96 -23.98 -21.46
C ASN A 337 11.04 -22.81 -20.49
N GLY A 338 11.54 -21.68 -20.99
CA GLY A 338 11.61 -20.43 -20.26
C GLY A 338 10.22 -19.87 -20.04
N VAL A 339 9.89 -19.60 -18.78
CA VAL A 339 8.82 -18.69 -18.39
C VAL A 339 9.48 -17.75 -17.39
N ASN A 340 9.47 -16.46 -17.73
CA ASN A 340 10.08 -15.39 -16.95
C ASN A 340 9.58 -15.46 -15.50
N GLU A 341 10.50 -15.68 -14.55
CA GLU A 341 10.28 -15.41 -13.12
C GLU A 341 9.93 -13.93 -12.98
N LEU A 342 8.65 -13.65 -12.75
CA LEU A 342 8.18 -12.32 -12.40
C LEU A 342 8.61 -12.08 -10.94
N LEU A 343 9.69 -11.32 -10.75
CA LEU A 343 10.15 -10.92 -9.43
C LEU A 343 9.14 -9.91 -8.87
N THR A 344 8.41 -10.29 -7.83
CA THR A 344 7.50 -9.40 -7.09
C THR A 344 8.35 -8.43 -6.26
N PHE A 345 8.18 -7.12 -6.47
CA PHE A 345 8.91 -6.07 -5.72
C PHE A 345 8.00 -5.40 -4.70
N ASN A 346 8.43 -5.37 -3.45
CA ASN A 346 7.83 -4.54 -2.41
C ASN A 346 7.76 -3.05 -2.83
N ALA A 347 6.57 -2.49 -2.96
CA ALA A 347 6.34 -1.15 -3.53
C ALA A 347 6.96 -0.01 -2.70
N GLU A 348 6.97 -0.10 -1.36
CA GLU A 348 7.58 0.91 -0.49
C GLU A 348 9.10 0.91 -0.60
N ASN A 349 9.72 -0.28 -0.63
CA ASN A 349 11.15 -0.42 -0.87
C ASN A 349 11.51 0.00 -2.29
N MET A 350 10.67 -0.31 -3.29
CA MET A 350 10.88 0.12 -4.67
C MET A 350 10.77 1.65 -4.79
N GLN A 351 9.76 2.28 -4.19
CA GLN A 351 9.63 3.74 -4.17
C GLN A 351 10.77 4.40 -3.40
N SER A 352 11.19 3.84 -2.27
CA SER A 352 12.35 4.31 -1.50
C SER A 352 13.63 4.20 -2.33
N ASN A 353 13.88 3.05 -2.97
CA ASN A 353 15.00 2.84 -3.86
C ASN A 353 14.97 3.79 -5.07
N MET A 354 13.81 4.01 -5.67
CA MET A 354 13.61 4.98 -6.76
C MET A 354 13.89 6.41 -6.30
N LYS A 355 13.44 6.79 -5.10
CA LYS A 355 13.69 8.09 -4.48
C LYS A 355 15.19 8.28 -4.19
N THR A 356 15.88 7.24 -3.72
CA THR A 356 17.35 7.24 -3.54
C THR A 356 18.09 7.41 -4.87
N ILE A 357 17.67 6.73 -5.94
CA ILE A 357 18.25 6.90 -7.28
C ILE A 357 18.05 8.35 -7.76
N TYR A 358 16.83 8.86 -7.65
CA TYR A 358 16.48 10.21 -8.12
C TYR A 358 17.28 11.30 -7.41
N TYR A 359 17.39 11.22 -6.07
CA TYR A 359 18.20 12.18 -5.31
C TYR A 359 19.69 12.07 -5.62
N SER A 360 20.23 10.85 -5.72
CA SER A 360 21.64 10.63 -6.04
C SER A 360 21.99 11.21 -7.42
N ARG A 361 21.15 10.96 -8.43
CA ARG A 361 21.34 11.47 -9.79
C ARG A 361 21.19 12.99 -9.87
N THR A 362 20.22 13.56 -9.18
CA THR A 362 20.02 15.01 -9.15
C THR A 362 21.20 15.71 -8.48
N PHE A 363 21.67 15.20 -7.34
CA PHE A 363 22.82 15.73 -6.63
C PHE A 363 24.11 15.64 -7.45
N LEU A 364 24.39 14.48 -8.06
CA LEU A 364 25.55 14.31 -8.94
C LEU A 364 25.46 15.15 -10.20
N SER A 365 24.25 15.40 -10.73
CA SER A 365 24.06 16.30 -11.89
C SER A 365 24.39 17.75 -11.55
N ILE A 366 24.04 18.22 -10.35
CA ILE A 366 24.40 19.56 -9.87
C ILE A 366 25.92 19.69 -9.75
N ILE A 367 26.57 18.75 -9.07
CA ILE A 367 28.04 18.75 -8.91
C ILE A 367 28.73 18.64 -10.27
N GLY A 368 28.25 17.74 -11.13
CA GLY A 368 28.74 17.56 -12.49
C GLY A 368 28.62 18.83 -13.32
N GLY A 369 27.51 19.56 -13.17
CA GLY A 369 27.29 20.85 -13.84
C GLY A 369 28.34 21.87 -13.42
N VAL A 370 28.53 22.05 -12.11
CA VAL A 370 29.56 22.95 -11.56
C VAL A 370 30.95 22.58 -12.08
N VAL A 371 31.31 21.30 -12.06
CA VAL A 371 32.62 20.83 -12.56
C VAL A 371 32.77 21.09 -14.06
N ALA A 372 31.75 20.81 -14.87
CA ALA A 372 31.77 21.09 -16.31
C ALA A 372 31.93 22.59 -16.61
N GLY A 373 31.32 23.44 -15.79
CA GLY A 373 31.44 24.90 -15.89
C GLY A 373 32.84 25.40 -15.53
N ILE A 374 33.40 24.94 -14.40
CA ILE A 374 34.78 25.27 -14.00
C ILE A 374 35.79 24.79 -15.04
N LEU A 375 35.60 23.59 -15.62
CA LEU A 375 36.47 23.05 -16.66
C LEU A 375 36.32 23.74 -18.02
N GLY A 376 35.34 24.63 -18.17
CA GLY A 376 35.15 25.39 -19.40
C GLY A 376 34.62 24.55 -20.56
N PHE A 377 33.87 23.47 -20.28
CA PHE A 377 33.25 22.71 -21.35
C PHE A 377 32.17 23.53 -22.05
N THR A 378 32.11 23.43 -23.39
CA THR A 378 31.15 24.14 -24.23
C THR A 378 30.50 23.20 -25.24
N GLY A 379 29.25 23.50 -25.61
CA GLY A 379 28.49 22.76 -26.62
C GLY A 379 28.42 21.25 -26.33
N LEU A 380 28.70 20.43 -27.34
CA LEU A 380 28.53 18.97 -27.26
C LEU A 380 29.41 18.32 -26.17
N LYS A 381 30.56 18.91 -25.82
CA LYS A 381 31.49 18.32 -24.83
C LYS A 381 30.89 18.25 -23.43
N GLY A 382 30.09 19.24 -23.03
CA GLY A 382 29.41 19.21 -21.72
C GLY A 382 28.31 18.15 -21.67
N PHE A 383 27.58 17.95 -22.76
CA PHE A 383 26.59 16.87 -22.86
C PHE A 383 27.23 15.47 -22.87
N VAL A 384 28.38 15.30 -23.54
CA VAL A 384 29.15 14.05 -23.47
C VAL A 384 29.65 13.80 -22.05
N PHE A 385 30.12 14.83 -21.34
CA PHE A 385 30.52 14.70 -19.94
C PHE A 385 29.35 14.30 -19.02
N TYR A 386 28.17 14.88 -19.23
CA TYR A 386 26.95 14.50 -18.52
C TYR A 386 26.59 13.03 -18.75
N LEU A 387 26.63 12.56 -19.99
CA LEU A 387 26.36 11.16 -20.34
C LEU A 387 27.34 10.20 -19.65
N LEU A 388 28.63 10.54 -19.62
CA LEU A 388 29.64 9.73 -18.93
C LEU A 388 29.41 9.70 -17.41
N LEU A 389 29.02 10.82 -16.81
CA LEU A 389 28.70 10.90 -15.39
C LEU A 389 27.47 10.05 -15.02
N MET A 390 26.43 10.07 -15.86
CA MET A 390 25.22 9.25 -15.65
C MET A 390 25.50 7.76 -15.84
N ALA A 391 26.36 7.40 -16.80
CA ALA A 391 26.82 6.02 -16.97
C ALA A 391 27.60 5.53 -15.74
N LEU A 392 28.54 6.35 -15.23
CA LEU A 392 29.31 6.02 -14.03
C LEU A 392 28.43 5.88 -12.79
N THR A 393 27.45 6.77 -12.62
CA THR A 393 26.48 6.71 -11.52
C THR A 393 25.66 5.43 -11.57
N SER A 394 25.21 5.04 -12.77
CA SER A 394 24.48 3.79 -12.97
C SER A 394 25.32 2.58 -12.63
N LEU A 395 26.59 2.55 -13.06
CA LEU A 395 27.54 1.48 -12.69
C LEU A 395 27.78 1.41 -11.18
N GLY A 396 27.91 2.55 -10.51
CA GLY A 396 28.06 2.62 -9.06
C GLY A 396 26.84 2.09 -8.31
N LEU A 397 25.64 2.39 -8.78
CA LEU A 397 24.39 1.87 -8.22
C LEU A 397 24.26 0.36 -8.43
N ILE A 398 24.64 -0.16 -9.60
CA ILE A 398 24.68 -1.59 -9.89
C ILE A 398 25.67 -2.32 -8.98
N ALA A 399 26.85 -1.74 -8.77
CA ALA A 399 27.85 -2.29 -7.86
C ALA A 399 27.38 -2.29 -6.40
N LYS A 400 26.69 -1.23 -5.96
CA LYS A 400 26.07 -1.15 -4.63
C LYS A 400 24.95 -2.17 -4.44
N ALA A 401 24.25 -2.54 -5.51
CA ALA A 401 23.26 -3.61 -5.52
C ALA A 401 23.90 -5.02 -5.62
N SER A 402 25.21 -5.17 -5.40
CA SER A 402 25.96 -6.43 -5.52
C SER A 402 25.74 -7.13 -6.87
N PHE A 403 25.50 -6.37 -7.95
CA PHE A 403 25.17 -6.86 -9.28
C PHE A 403 23.86 -7.68 -9.37
N SER A 404 23.02 -7.67 -8.32
CA SER A 404 21.71 -8.31 -8.29
C SER A 404 20.58 -7.28 -8.45
N THR A 405 20.63 -6.50 -9.53
CA THR A 405 19.70 -5.39 -9.82
C THR A 405 18.23 -5.83 -9.89
N HIS A 406 18.01 -7.05 -10.39
CA HIS A 406 16.70 -7.69 -10.45
C HIS A 406 16.07 -7.98 -9.09
N THR A 407 16.81 -7.90 -7.99
CA THR A 407 16.25 -8.07 -6.64
C THR A 407 15.72 -6.75 -6.06
N TYR A 408 16.13 -5.61 -6.64
CA TYR A 408 15.81 -4.28 -6.12
C TYR A 408 14.96 -3.44 -7.09
N PHE A 409 14.97 -3.77 -8.39
CA PHE A 409 14.25 -3.05 -9.44
C PHE A 409 13.64 -4.02 -10.47
N ASP A 410 12.42 -3.69 -10.91
CA ASP A 410 11.63 -4.42 -11.90
C ASP A 410 12.21 -4.42 -13.31
N SER A 411 13.01 -3.41 -13.65
CA SER A 411 13.68 -3.35 -14.94
C SER A 411 15.02 -2.64 -14.85
N TRP A 412 15.96 -3.09 -15.69
CA TRP A 412 17.25 -2.43 -15.89
C TRP A 412 17.11 -0.98 -16.35
N ASN A 413 16.03 -0.69 -17.08
CA ASN A 413 15.75 0.66 -17.57
C ASN A 413 15.52 1.64 -16.44
N ARG A 414 14.97 1.22 -15.28
CA ARG A 414 14.83 2.12 -14.12
C ARG A 414 16.18 2.54 -13.54
N VAL A 415 17.12 1.60 -13.46
CA VAL A 415 18.47 1.90 -12.94
C VAL A 415 19.30 2.71 -13.94
N LEU A 416 19.06 2.57 -15.24
CA LEU A 416 19.82 3.25 -16.30
C LEU A 416 19.22 4.60 -16.70
N LEU A 417 17.91 4.72 -16.85
CA LEU A 417 17.24 5.84 -17.51
C LEU A 417 16.38 6.69 -16.56
N ASP A 418 15.88 6.18 -15.43
CA ASP A 418 15.02 6.98 -14.55
C ASP A 418 15.78 8.11 -13.86
N GLY A 419 15.22 9.33 -13.88
CA GLY A 419 15.89 10.52 -13.36
C GLY A 419 17.00 11.07 -14.26
N PHE A 420 17.27 10.47 -15.42
CA PHE A 420 18.24 10.98 -16.40
C PHE A 420 17.81 12.34 -16.96
N LEU A 421 16.57 12.46 -17.44
CA LEU A 421 16.09 13.75 -17.98
C LEU A 421 15.89 14.81 -16.90
N GLY A 422 15.48 14.41 -15.69
CA GLY A 422 15.35 15.31 -14.55
C GLY A 422 16.69 15.90 -14.09
N GLY A 423 17.75 15.08 -14.06
CA GLY A 423 19.10 15.53 -13.73
C GLY A 423 19.71 16.46 -14.77
N LEU A 424 19.39 16.28 -16.06
CA LEU A 424 19.94 17.07 -17.16
C LEU A 424 19.63 18.57 -17.03
N MET A 425 18.41 18.92 -16.61
CA MET A 425 18.01 20.31 -16.41
C MET A 425 18.84 21.00 -15.32
N SER A 426 19.03 20.32 -14.19
CA SER A 426 19.88 20.80 -13.10
C SER A 426 21.35 20.88 -13.53
N PHE A 427 21.84 19.89 -14.27
CA PHE A 427 23.21 19.92 -14.81
C PHE A 427 23.44 21.16 -15.68
N VAL A 428 22.56 21.42 -16.65
CA VAL A 428 22.69 22.56 -17.57
C VAL A 428 22.66 23.88 -16.80
N LEU A 429 21.74 24.04 -15.84
CA LEU A 429 21.65 25.24 -15.02
C LEU A 429 22.95 25.55 -14.26
N PHE A 430 23.49 24.56 -13.55
CA PHE A 430 24.71 24.75 -12.76
C PHE A 430 25.97 24.80 -13.64
N TRP A 431 25.94 24.16 -14.81
CA TRP A 431 26.99 24.26 -15.82
C TRP A 431 27.10 25.67 -16.38
N THR A 432 25.99 26.28 -16.82
CA THR A 432 26.01 27.66 -17.32
C THR A 432 26.40 28.64 -16.22
N PHE A 433 25.82 28.47 -15.02
CA PHE A 433 26.13 29.34 -13.88
C PHE A 433 27.62 29.34 -13.50
N ALA A 434 28.22 28.15 -13.36
CA ALA A 434 29.64 28.05 -13.01
C ALA A 434 30.57 28.46 -14.15
N TYR A 435 30.16 28.22 -15.41
CA TYR A 435 30.92 28.67 -16.58
C TYR A 435 30.98 30.19 -16.63
N ASP A 436 29.84 30.87 -16.44
CA ASP A 436 29.74 32.32 -16.48
C ASP A 436 30.61 32.96 -15.39
N ILE A 437 30.60 32.40 -14.17
CA ILE A 437 31.41 32.91 -13.04
C ILE A 437 32.92 32.77 -13.25
N VAL A 438 33.37 31.72 -13.93
CA VAL A 438 34.81 31.40 -14.01
C VAL A 438 35.44 31.92 -15.30
N HIS A 439 34.67 31.96 -16.39
CA HIS A 439 35.20 32.21 -17.74
C HIS A 439 34.65 33.47 -18.40
N ILE A 440 33.60 34.10 -17.84
CA ILE A 440 32.99 35.32 -18.41
C ILE A 440 33.17 36.52 -17.48
N PHE A 441 32.76 36.38 -16.22
CA PHE A 441 32.99 37.37 -15.16
C PHE A 441 34.37 37.18 -14.53
#